data_AF-A0A8H4NYL0-F1
#
_entry.id   AF-A0A8H4NYL0-F1
#
_cell.length_a   1.000
_cell.length_b   1.000
_cell.length_c   1.000
_cell.angle_alpha   90.00
_cell.angle_beta   90.00
_cell.angle_gamma   90.00
#
_symmetry.space_group_name_H-M   'P 1'
#
loop_
_entity.id
_entity.type
_entity.pdbx_description
1 polymer ?
#
loop_
_entity_poly.entity_id
_entity_poly.type
_entity_poly.pdbx_seq_one_letter_code
_entity_poly.pdbx_strand_id
1 'polypeptide(L)'
;MQAKNLFTTLLAALPAVQAFKFTGPDPSKALDVNDEWTITWSGGIPGNLSPKFDFGWHCEPDEFNIIESDISQMTDDIYLSDRQYAHKFGTVFHGMLDKYADNLAKTPLFYFQAIFKDQNGKEVMYLSQNYTLTGLDKGSEPKSDVEL
;
A
#
# COMPACT_ATOMS: atom_id res chain seq x y z
N MET A 1 57.91 -30.77 13.57
CA MET A 1 56.71 -30.92 14.42
C MET A 1 55.85 -29.68 14.28
N GLN A 2 54.59 -29.88 13.90
CA GLN A 2 53.42 -28.98 13.94
C GLN A 2 53.50 -27.57 13.32
N ALA A 3 52.93 -27.44 12.11
CA ALA A 3 52.26 -26.23 11.67
C ALA A 3 50.80 -26.28 12.17
N LYS A 4 50.41 -25.34 13.03
CA LYS A 4 49.01 -25.16 13.45
C LYS A 4 48.30 -24.34 12.40
N ASN A 5 47.53 -25.01 11.53
CA ASN A 5 46.54 -24.35 10.69
C ASN A 5 45.41 -23.83 11.58
N LEU A 6 45.39 -22.51 11.79
CA LEU A 6 44.24 -21.82 12.34
C LEU A 6 43.22 -21.68 11.21
N PHE A 7 42.23 -22.58 11.20
CA PHE A 7 41.00 -22.40 10.42
C PHE A 7 40.22 -21.24 11.05
N THR A 8 40.42 -20.03 10.55
CA THR A 8 39.47 -18.93 10.72
C THR A 8 38.23 -19.25 9.89
N THR A 9 37.21 -19.80 10.53
CA THR A 9 35.85 -19.84 10.00
C THR A 9 35.38 -18.41 9.79
N LEU A 10 35.45 -17.95 8.54
CA LEU A 10 34.79 -16.72 8.10
C LEU A 10 33.29 -16.99 8.20
N LEU A 11 32.68 -16.59 9.32
CA LEU A 11 31.23 -16.58 9.46
C LEU A 11 30.74 -15.50 8.48
N ALA A 12 30.39 -15.92 7.27
CA ALA A 12 29.78 -15.04 6.29
C ALA A 12 28.55 -14.42 6.95
N ALA A 13 28.58 -13.12 7.19
CA ALA A 13 27.43 -12.36 7.63
C ALA A 13 26.40 -12.44 6.49
N LEU A 14 25.53 -13.44 6.54
CA LEU A 14 24.33 -13.48 5.72
C LEU A 14 23.62 -12.14 5.98
N PRO A 15 23.35 -11.33 4.95
CA PRO A 15 22.56 -10.12 5.15
C PRO A 15 21.25 -10.56 5.79
N ALA A 16 20.98 -10.08 7.00
CA ALA A 16 19.70 -10.29 7.62
C ALA A 16 18.65 -9.76 6.64
N VAL A 17 17.86 -10.66 6.03
CA VAL A 17 16.76 -10.25 5.16
C VAL A 17 15.86 -9.40 6.03
N GLN A 18 15.84 -8.10 5.77
CA GLN A 18 14.99 -7.17 6.49
C GLN A 18 13.55 -7.64 6.33
N ALA A 19 12.80 -7.76 7.43
CA ALA A 19 11.40 -8.18 7.36
C ALA A 19 10.59 -7.22 6.47
N PHE A 20 9.59 -7.77 5.79
CA PHE A 20 8.70 -6.98 4.93
C PHE A 20 8.08 -5.82 5.71
N LYS A 21 8.17 -4.63 5.13
CA LYS A 21 7.57 -3.42 5.65
C LYS A 21 6.80 -2.74 4.52
N PHE A 22 5.50 -2.69 4.68
CA PHE A 22 4.63 -1.90 3.83
C PHE A 22 4.66 -0.45 4.32
N THR A 23 5.19 0.47 3.50
CA THR A 23 5.34 1.87 3.89
C THR A 23 4.21 2.74 3.38
N GLY A 24 3.54 2.37 2.28
CA GLY A 24 2.50 3.21 1.69
C GLY A 24 3.08 4.45 1.00
N PRO A 25 2.24 5.46 0.71
CA PRO A 25 2.69 6.79 0.34
C PRO A 25 3.54 7.50 1.40
N ASP A 26 4.13 8.63 1.04
CA ASP A 26 4.88 9.47 1.97
C ASP A 26 3.93 10.07 3.04
N PRO A 27 4.03 9.67 4.32
CA PRO A 27 3.13 10.14 5.36
C PRO A 27 3.40 11.60 5.77
N SER A 28 4.48 12.22 5.29
CA SER A 28 4.77 13.64 5.54
C SER A 28 3.95 14.58 4.65
N LYS A 29 3.22 14.04 3.67
CA LYS A 29 2.39 14.78 2.73
C LYS A 29 0.93 14.38 2.89
N ALA A 30 0.05 15.35 2.73
CA ALA A 30 -1.36 15.05 2.53
C ALA A 30 -1.54 14.31 1.20
N LEU A 31 -2.52 13.41 1.15
CA LEU A 31 -2.89 12.70 -0.06
C LEU A 31 -3.92 13.52 -0.83
N ASP A 32 -3.46 14.32 -1.79
CA ASP A 32 -4.37 15.00 -2.71
C ASP A 32 -4.92 14.02 -3.75
N VAL A 33 -6.22 13.75 -3.70
CA VAL A 33 -6.97 12.79 -4.53
C VAL A 33 -6.80 12.99 -6.04
N ASN A 34 -6.37 14.18 -6.46
CA ASN A 34 -6.15 14.55 -7.86
C ASN A 34 -4.76 14.17 -8.36
N ASP A 35 -3.83 13.96 -7.43
CA ASP A 35 -2.44 13.61 -7.72
C ASP A 35 -2.26 12.10 -7.89
N GLU A 36 -1.15 11.74 -8.53
CA GLU A 36 -0.62 10.38 -8.50
C GLU A 36 0.30 10.23 -7.28
N TRP A 37 0.13 9.15 -6.50
CA TRP A 37 1.02 8.83 -5.38
C TRP A 37 1.79 7.55 -5.63
N THR A 38 3.00 7.51 -5.06
CA THR A 38 3.81 6.30 -5.03
C THR A 38 3.61 5.58 -3.70
N ILE A 39 3.00 4.40 -3.75
CA ILE A 39 2.97 3.45 -2.64
C ILE A 39 4.29 2.68 -2.64
N THR A 40 4.92 2.52 -1.49
CA THR A 40 6.22 1.85 -1.38
C THR A 40 6.20 0.70 -0.37
N TRP A 41 7.16 -0.22 -0.55
CA TRP A 41 7.46 -1.29 0.41
C TRP A 41 8.93 -1.70 0.33
N SER A 42 9.40 -2.33 1.42
CA SER A 42 10.78 -2.77 1.55
C SER A 42 10.87 -4.11 2.27
N GLY A 43 12.08 -4.70 2.30
CA GLY A 43 12.34 -5.98 2.95
C GLY A 43 11.94 -7.21 2.12
N GLY A 44 12.03 -8.38 2.74
CA GLY A 44 11.60 -9.65 2.18
C GLY A 44 10.49 -10.26 3.02
N ILE A 45 9.69 -11.11 2.39
CA ILE A 45 8.69 -11.91 3.08
C ILE A 45 9.28 -13.25 3.52
N PRO A 46 8.68 -13.90 4.54
CA PRO A 46 8.88 -15.32 4.78
C PRO A 46 8.62 -16.16 3.52
N GLY A 47 9.43 -17.20 3.29
CA GLY A 47 9.35 -18.03 2.07
C GLY A 47 8.07 -18.85 1.91
N ASN A 48 7.18 -18.86 2.92
CA ASN A 48 5.86 -19.49 2.86
C ASN A 48 4.75 -18.55 2.36
N LEU A 49 5.06 -17.29 2.07
CA LEU A 49 4.14 -16.33 1.47
C LEU A 49 4.42 -16.18 -0.03
N SER A 50 3.37 -15.87 -0.80
CA SER A 50 3.50 -15.56 -2.23
C SER A 50 4.31 -14.26 -2.43
N PRO A 51 5.20 -14.18 -3.44
CA PRO A 51 5.87 -12.93 -3.80
C PRO A 51 4.94 -11.91 -4.48
N LYS A 52 3.73 -12.34 -4.86
CA LYS A 52 2.60 -11.49 -5.26
C LYS A 52 1.71 -11.23 -4.05
N PHE A 53 1.18 -10.02 -3.94
CA PHE A 53 0.23 -9.65 -2.91
C PHE A 53 -0.93 -8.83 -3.48
N ASP A 54 -2.06 -8.90 -2.79
CA ASP A 54 -3.20 -8.04 -3.05
C ASP A 54 -2.98 -6.70 -2.35
N PHE A 55 -3.41 -5.61 -2.94
CA PHE A 55 -3.17 -4.26 -2.45
C PHE A 55 -4.41 -3.39 -2.61
N GLY A 56 -4.67 -2.55 -1.60
CA GLY A 56 -5.85 -1.70 -1.58
C GLY A 56 -5.74 -0.55 -0.58
N TRP A 57 -6.80 0.24 -0.54
CA TRP A 57 -7.01 1.25 0.50
C TRP A 57 -8.41 1.12 1.08
N HIS A 58 -8.56 1.67 2.28
CA HIS A 58 -9.79 1.64 3.05
C HIS A 58 -9.98 2.98 3.76
N CYS A 59 -11.23 3.42 3.81
CA CYS A 59 -11.62 4.50 4.69
C CYS A 59 -13.01 4.34 5.30
N GLU A 60 -13.15 4.93 6.48
CA GLU A 60 -14.39 4.97 7.26
C GLU A 60 -14.75 6.44 7.48
N PRO A 61 -15.42 7.09 6.51
CA PRO A 61 -15.83 8.48 6.64
C PRO A 61 -16.75 8.71 7.85
N ASP A 62 -17.59 7.74 8.20
CA ASP A 62 -18.44 7.76 9.39
C ASP A 62 -18.75 6.33 9.87
N GLU A 63 -19.52 6.20 10.95
CA GLU A 63 -19.85 4.91 11.55
C GLU A 63 -20.76 4.00 10.71
N PHE A 64 -21.34 4.53 9.62
CA PHE A 64 -22.29 3.80 8.77
C PHE A 64 -21.72 3.45 7.40
N ASN A 65 -20.59 4.04 7.02
CA ASN A 65 -20.05 3.95 5.68
C ASN A 65 -18.60 3.50 5.69
N ILE A 66 -18.33 2.45 4.92
CA ILE A 66 -16.99 1.94 4.62
C ILE A 66 -16.80 2.06 3.12
N ILE A 67 -15.66 2.64 2.71
CA ILE A 67 -15.27 2.73 1.31
C ILE A 67 -13.90 2.10 1.18
N GLU A 68 -13.79 1.10 0.31
CA GLU A 68 -12.55 0.39 0.07
C GLU A 68 -12.31 0.18 -1.42
N SER A 69 -11.06 -0.04 -1.78
CA SER A 69 -10.65 -0.40 -3.13
C SER A 69 -9.71 -1.59 -3.07
N ASP A 70 -9.98 -2.56 -3.93
CA ASP A 70 -9.04 -3.59 -4.31
C ASP A 70 -8.33 -3.15 -5.60
N ILE A 71 -7.15 -2.57 -5.45
CA ILE A 71 -6.35 -2.08 -6.58
C ILE A 71 -5.79 -3.25 -7.38
N SER A 72 -5.48 -4.38 -6.73
CA SER A 72 -4.97 -5.59 -7.38
C SER A 72 -5.88 -6.15 -8.47
N GLN A 73 -7.19 -5.86 -8.44
CA GLN A 73 -8.12 -6.26 -9.51
C GLN A 73 -8.07 -5.33 -10.74
N MET A 74 -7.43 -4.17 -10.63
CA MET A 74 -7.43 -3.11 -11.63
C MET A 74 -6.07 -2.92 -12.32
N THR A 75 -5.09 -3.75 -11.98
CA THR A 75 -3.70 -3.67 -12.48
C THR A 75 -3.14 -5.06 -12.76
N ASP A 76 -2.05 -5.11 -13.53
CA ASP A 76 -1.17 -6.27 -13.61
C ASP A 76 -0.64 -6.63 -12.22
N ASP A 77 -0.29 -7.90 -12.04
CA ASP A 77 0.22 -8.47 -10.79
C ASP A 77 1.32 -7.59 -10.15
N ILE A 78 1.11 -7.16 -8.91
CA ILE A 78 2.09 -6.40 -8.13
C ILE A 78 3.03 -7.38 -7.43
N TYR A 79 4.34 -7.25 -7.68
CA TYR A 79 5.35 -8.13 -7.10
C TYR A 79 6.20 -7.42 -6.04
N LEU A 80 6.66 -8.19 -5.05
CA LEU A 80 7.59 -7.71 -4.04
C LEU A 80 8.87 -7.08 -4.60
N SER A 81 9.34 -7.54 -5.76
CA SER A 81 10.51 -7.02 -6.46
C SER A 81 10.37 -5.57 -6.88
N ASP A 82 9.14 -5.09 -7.09
CA ASP A 82 8.89 -3.81 -7.76
C ASP A 82 9.14 -2.65 -6.80
N ARG A 83 9.03 -2.90 -5.49
CA ARG A 83 9.26 -1.96 -4.36
C ARG A 83 8.31 -0.77 -4.31
N GLN A 84 7.62 -0.48 -5.39
CA GLN A 84 6.73 0.65 -5.51
C GLN A 84 5.64 0.41 -6.53
N TYR A 85 4.54 1.12 -6.34
CA TYR A 85 3.41 1.17 -7.27
C TYR A 85 2.88 2.60 -7.34
N ALA A 86 2.68 3.10 -8.55
CA ALA A 86 2.06 4.41 -8.77
C ALA A 86 0.54 4.24 -8.81
N HIS A 87 -0.17 4.98 -7.97
CA HIS A 87 -1.63 4.93 -7.90
C HIS A 87 -2.22 6.32 -8.10
N LYS A 88 -3.31 6.36 -8.86
CA LYS A 88 -4.17 7.53 -9.01
C LYS A 88 -5.61 7.09 -8.79
N PHE A 89 -6.41 7.90 -8.07
CA PHE A 89 -7.84 7.56 -7.93
C PHE A 89 -8.52 7.61 -9.30
N GLY A 90 -9.29 6.57 -9.60
CA GLY A 90 -10.25 6.61 -10.70
C GLY A 90 -11.41 7.56 -10.39
N THR A 91 -12.06 8.06 -11.44
CA THR A 91 -13.20 8.98 -11.34
C THR A 91 -14.34 8.46 -10.47
N VAL A 92 -14.58 7.14 -10.48
CA VAL A 92 -15.61 6.48 -9.67
C VAL A 92 -15.32 6.62 -8.17
N PHE A 93 -14.10 6.29 -7.74
CA PHE A 93 -13.71 6.40 -6.34
C PHE A 93 -13.65 7.84 -5.88
N HIS A 94 -13.17 8.75 -6.76
CA HIS A 94 -13.18 10.17 -6.47
C HIS A 94 -14.60 10.66 -6.14
N GLY A 95 -15.59 10.37 -7.00
CA GLY A 95 -16.98 10.76 -6.77
C GLY A 95 -17.66 10.07 -5.57
N MET A 96 -17.15 8.90 -5.13
CA MET A 96 -17.60 8.29 -3.87
C MET A 96 -17.05 9.05 -2.66
N LEU A 97 -15.77 9.40 -2.68
CA LEU A 97 -15.10 10.12 -1.59
C LEU A 97 -15.61 11.57 -1.46
N ASP A 98 -15.93 12.24 -2.56
CA ASP A 98 -16.43 13.63 -2.58
C ASP A 98 -17.71 13.80 -1.74
N LYS A 99 -18.55 12.78 -1.67
CA LYS A 99 -19.78 12.78 -0.86
C LYS A 99 -19.49 12.91 0.64
N TYR A 100 -18.29 12.54 1.05
CA TYR A 100 -17.85 12.52 2.45
C TYR A 100 -16.67 13.47 2.72
N ALA A 101 -16.38 14.41 1.82
CA ALA A 101 -15.24 15.32 1.91
C ALA A 101 -15.08 15.98 3.29
N ASP A 102 -16.17 16.50 3.87
CA ASP A 102 -16.18 17.13 5.19
C ASP A 102 -15.81 16.17 6.33
N ASN A 103 -16.22 14.91 6.23
CA ASN A 103 -15.99 13.91 7.26
C ASN A 103 -14.56 13.36 7.14
N LEU A 104 -14.12 13.07 5.91
CA LEU A 104 -12.76 12.60 5.61
C LEU A 104 -11.70 13.65 5.96
N ALA A 105 -12.02 14.95 5.86
CA ALA A 105 -11.13 16.02 6.30
C ALA A 105 -10.98 16.12 7.83
N LYS A 106 -11.95 15.60 8.60
CA LYS A 106 -11.98 15.67 10.08
C LYS A 106 -11.47 14.41 10.74
N THR A 107 -11.60 13.26 10.07
CA THR A 107 -11.27 11.94 10.63
C THR A 107 -10.25 11.24 9.74
N PRO A 108 -8.98 11.10 10.17
CA PRO A 108 -7.90 10.53 9.36
C PRO A 108 -7.93 8.99 9.35
N LEU A 109 -9.08 8.39 9.07
CA LEU A 109 -9.21 6.94 8.89
C LEU A 109 -9.04 6.60 7.42
N PHE A 110 -7.95 7.05 6.80
CA PHE A 110 -7.52 6.55 5.49
C PHE A 110 -6.25 5.73 5.68
N TYR A 111 -6.27 4.49 5.20
CA TYR A 111 -5.11 3.61 5.24
C TYR A 111 -5.00 2.76 3.99
N PHE A 112 -3.76 2.34 3.73
CA PHE A 112 -3.41 1.38 2.71
C PHE A 112 -3.09 0.04 3.34
N GLN A 113 -3.41 -1.03 2.62
CA GLN A 113 -3.15 -2.39 3.06
C GLN A 113 -2.51 -3.23 1.96
N ALA A 114 -1.55 -4.05 2.36
CA ALA A 114 -1.00 -5.13 1.55
C ALA A 114 -1.39 -6.47 2.20
N ILE A 115 -1.95 -7.38 1.40
CA ILE A 115 -2.47 -8.66 1.86
C ILE A 115 -1.72 -9.79 1.14
N PHE A 116 -0.99 -10.57 1.92
CA PHE A 116 -0.33 -11.78 1.46
C PHE A 116 -1.19 -12.98 1.81
N LYS A 117 -1.26 -13.94 0.90
CA LYS A 117 -1.85 -15.26 1.16
C LYS A 117 -0.74 -16.28 1.36
N ASP A 118 -0.86 -17.07 2.43
CA ASP A 118 0.00 -18.24 2.64
C ASP A 118 -0.46 -19.43 1.80
N GLN A 119 0.30 -20.53 1.85
CA GLN A 119 0.01 -21.76 1.10
C GLN A 119 -1.33 -22.43 1.47
N ASN A 120 -1.93 -22.07 2.62
CA ASN A 120 -3.22 -22.57 3.08
C ASN A 120 -4.35 -21.54 2.82
N GLY A 121 -4.06 -20.44 2.14
CA GLY A 121 -5.01 -19.35 1.89
C GLY A 121 -5.25 -18.45 3.10
N LYS A 122 -4.46 -18.54 4.17
CA LYS A 122 -4.55 -17.62 5.30
C LYS A 122 -3.93 -16.27 4.91
N GLU A 123 -4.62 -15.21 5.27
CA GLU A 123 -4.19 -13.85 4.98
C GLU A 123 -3.27 -13.28 6.06
N VAL A 124 -2.25 -12.56 5.62
CA VAL A 124 -1.34 -11.74 6.44
C VAL A 124 -1.40 -10.32 5.91
N MET A 125 -1.86 -9.40 6.74
CA MET A 125 -2.11 -8.01 6.38
C MET A 125 -1.03 -7.09 6.96
N TYR A 126 -0.58 -6.14 6.15
CA TYR A 126 0.33 -5.06 6.53
C TYR A 126 -0.32 -3.72 6.23
N LEU A 127 -0.31 -2.82 7.20
CA LEU A 127 -1.01 -1.54 7.11
C LEU A 127 -0.03 -0.37 7.06
N SER A 128 -0.41 0.64 6.29
CA SER A 128 0.15 1.98 6.36
C SER A 128 -0.99 2.97 6.58
N GLN A 129 -0.95 3.74 7.66
CA GLN A 129 -2.13 4.44 8.21
C GLN A 129 -1.84 5.91 8.49
N ASN A 130 -2.89 6.63 8.92
CA ASN A 130 -2.87 8.04 9.34
C ASN A 130 -2.70 9.03 8.18
N TYR A 131 -3.27 8.73 7.02
CA TYR A 131 -3.25 9.67 5.91
C TYR A 131 -4.41 10.66 6.03
N THR A 132 -4.10 11.93 5.77
CA THR A 132 -5.10 12.97 5.56
C THR A 132 -5.35 13.09 4.05
N LEU A 133 -6.59 12.87 3.64
CA LEU A 133 -7.02 13.13 2.27
C LEU A 133 -7.29 14.62 2.06
N THR A 134 -6.89 15.13 0.91
CA THR A 134 -7.15 16.51 0.44
C THR A 134 -7.62 16.47 -1.01
N GLY A 135 -8.07 17.61 -1.55
CA GLY A 135 -8.47 17.73 -2.96
C GLY A 135 -9.86 17.18 -3.29
N LEU A 136 -10.65 16.80 -2.28
CA LEU A 136 -12.06 16.43 -2.43
C LEU A 136 -12.92 17.69 -2.49
N ASP A 137 -13.75 17.81 -3.52
CA ASP A 137 -14.68 18.92 -3.68
C ASP A 137 -16.11 18.46 -3.37
N LYS A 138 -16.90 19.32 -2.72
CA LYS A 138 -18.32 19.02 -2.48
C LYS A 138 -19.07 18.98 -3.80
N GLY A 139 -19.27 17.77 -4.32
CA GLY A 139 -20.13 17.53 -5.47
C GLY A 139 -19.52 17.96 -6.81
N SER A 140 -18.22 17.75 -7.01
CA SER A 140 -17.69 17.67 -8.37
C SER A 140 -18.39 16.52 -9.09
N GLU A 141 -19.37 16.84 -9.93
CA GLU A 141 -19.75 15.91 -10.99
C GLU A 141 -18.47 15.50 -11.73
N PRO A 142 -18.28 14.20 -12.03
CA PRO A 142 -17.12 13.77 -12.79
C PRO A 142 -17.11 14.58 -14.08
N LYS A 143 -16.06 15.38 -14.29
CA LYS A 143 -15.84 16.01 -15.60
C LYS A 143 -15.81 14.86 -16.60
N SER A 144 -16.81 14.82 -17.47
CA SER A 144 -16.90 13.83 -18.51
C SER A 144 -15.70 14.01 -19.42
N ASP A 145 -14.73 13.12 -19.33
CA ASP A 145 -13.72 12.96 -20.38
C ASP A 145 -14.42 12.31 -21.58
N VAL A 146 -15.22 13.11 -22.28
CA VAL A 146 -15.68 12.82 -23.64
C VAL A 146 -14.92 13.81 -24.52
N GLU A 147 -13.72 13.42 -24.91
CA GLU A 147 -13.13 13.99 -26.12
C GLU A 147 -13.95 13.49 -27.33
N LEU A 148 -14.41 14.47 -28.12
CA LEU A 148 -15.16 14.31 -29.37
C LEU A 148 -14.33 13.64 -30.46
#